data_AF-A0A0Q6L3C0-F1
#
_entry.id   AF-A0A0Q6L3C0-F1
#
_cell.length_a   1.000
_cell.length_b   1.000
_cell.length_c   1.000
_cell.angle_alpha   90.00
_cell.angle_beta   90.00
_cell.angle_gamma   90.00
#
_symmetry.space_group_name_H-M   'P 1'
#
loop_
_entity.id
_entity.type
_entity.pdbx_description
1 polymer ?
#
loop_
_entity_poly.entity_id
_entity_poly.type
_entity_poly.pdbx_seq_one_letter_code
_entity_poly.pdbx_strand_id
1 'polypeptide(L)' 'MKFWEDGGHTDLNNLALVCGECHRLVHHGDWQMIMGDDGHPYVIPPESIDPSRQPIPSYHRRKRRAA' A
#
# COMPACT_ATOMS: atom_id res chain seq x y z
N MET A 1 5.94 -6.51 1.59
CA MET A 1 5.95 -5.59 2.73
C MET A 1 5.62 -6.39 3.98
N LYS A 2 6.32 -6.18 5.09
CA LYS A 2 6.06 -6.85 6.37
C LYS A 2 5.94 -5.79 7.46
N PHE A 3 4.87 -5.83 8.24
CA PHE A 3 4.68 -4.82 9.27
C PHE A 3 5.73 -4.93 10.38
N TRP A 4 6.09 -3.78 10.95
CA TRP A 4 7.07 -3.72 12.03
C TRP A 4 6.61 -4.52 13.26
N GLU A 5 5.32 -4.47 13.57
CA GLU A 5 4.71 -5.23 14.68
C GLU A 5 4.86 -6.76 14.52
N ASP A 6 4.96 -7.25 13.29
CA ASP A 6 5.17 -8.68 12.98
C ASP A 6 6.67 -9.06 12.88
N GLY A 7 7.57 -8.18 13.33
CA GLY A 7 9.02 -8.36 13.20
C GLY A 7 9.55 -8.03 11.80
N GLY A 8 8.96 -7.05 11.13
CA GLY A 8 9.54 -6.40 9.95
C GLY A 8 10.71 -5.50 10.34
N HIS A 9 11.76 -5.47 9.52
CA HIS A 9 12.89 -4.56 9.72
C HIS A 9 12.47 -3.10 9.47
N THR A 10 13.12 -2.17 10.17
CA THR A 10 13.06 -0.74 9.82
C THR A 10 13.84 -0.53 8.53
N ASP A 11 13.12 -0.54 7.41
CA ASP A 11 13.66 -0.42 6.05
C ASP A 11 12.77 0.53 5.24
N LEU A 12 13.38 1.52 4.58
CA LEU A 12 12.66 2.47 3.72
C LEU A 12 11.99 1.78 2.53
N ASN A 13 12.54 0.65 2.06
CA ASN A 13 11.94 -0.15 1.00
C ASN A 13 10.76 -1.00 1.50
N ASN A 14 10.49 -0.98 2.79
CA ASN A 14 9.38 -1.69 3.45
C ASN A 14 8.42 -0.72 4.15
N LEU A 15 8.49 0.58 3.84
CA LEU A 15 7.71 1.64 4.49
C LEU A 15 6.95 2.48 3.47
N ALA A 16 5.74 2.91 3.84
CA ALA A 16 4.96 3.89 3.09
C ALA A 16 4.31 4.89 4.05
N LEU A 17 4.22 6.15 3.62
CA LEU A 17 3.49 7.19 4.35
C LEU A 17 2.01 7.19 3.94
N VAL A 18 1.14 7.08 4.93
CA VAL A 18 -0.33 7.10 4.78
C VAL A 18 -0.96 8.00 5.84
N CYS A 19 -2.18 8.48 5.61
CA CYS A 19 -2.93 9.17 6.66
C CYS A 19 -3.46 8.17 7.71
N GLY A 20 -3.89 8.67 8.87
CA GLY A 20 -4.35 7.81 9.97
C GLY A 20 -5.49 6.85 9.61
N GLU A 21 -6.46 7.29 8.81
CA GLU A 21 -7.56 6.41 8.37
C GLU A 21 -7.06 5.30 7.44
N CYS A 22 -6.22 5.65 6.46
CA CYS A 22 -5.62 4.65 5.57
C CYS A 22 -4.72 3.67 6.33
N HIS A 23 -4.00 4.14 7.36
CA HIS A 23 -3.20 3.28 8.24
C HIS A 23 -4.08 2.24 8.93
N ARG A 24 -5.21 2.67 9.51
CA ARG A 24 -6.17 1.79 10.17
C ARG A 24 -6.76 0.74 9.22
N LEU A 25 -7.07 1.13 7.99
CA LEU A 25 -7.61 0.21 6.98
C LEU A 25 -6.60 -0.87 6.56
N VAL A 26 -5.30 -0.55 6.53
CA VAL A 26 -4.24 -1.50 6.17
C VAL A 26 -3.90 -2.46 7.32
N HIS A 27 -3.95 -1.99 8.58
CA HIS A 27 -3.66 -2.84 9.75
C HIS A 27 -4.87 -3.63 10.26
N HIS A 28 -6.07 -3.11 10.11
CA HIS A 28 -7.28 -3.67 10.74
C HIS A 28 -8.44 -3.91 9.78
N GLY A 29 -8.27 -3.57 8.51
CA GLY A 29 -9.21 -3.90 7.45
C GLY A 29 -8.61 -4.91 6.47
N ASP A 30 -9.33 -5.10 5.36
CA ASP A 30 -8.96 -6.06 4.33
C ASP A 30 -8.10 -5.45 3.20
N TRP A 31 -7.63 -4.21 3.41
CA TRP A 31 -6.73 -3.55 2.48
C TRP A 31 -5.30 -4.04 2.67
N GLN A 32 -4.62 -4.29 1.56
CA GLN A 32 -3.23 -4.73 1.58
C GLN A 32 -2.33 -3.71 0.89
N MET A 33 -1.03 -3.79 1.18
CA MET A 33 -0.02 -2.97 0.54
C MET A 33 1.18 -3.81 0.15
N ILE A 34 1.69 -3.58 -1.06
CA ILE A 34 2.92 -4.18 -1.56
C ILE A 34 3.87 -3.07 -2.01
N MET A 35 5.17 -3.36 -1.95
CA MET A 35 6.18 -2.51 -2.59
C MET A 35 6.43 -3.06 -3.99
N GLY A 36 6.28 -2.24 -5.02
CA GLY A 36 6.64 -2.63 -6.38
C GLY A 36 8.15 -2.65 -6.60
N ASP A 37 8.59 -3.25 -7.69
CA ASP A 37 10.01 -3.32 -8.09
C ASP A 37 10.62 -1.93 -8.34
N ASP A 38 9.78 -0.92 -8.56
CA ASP A 38 10.16 0.47 -8.69
C ASP A 38 10.39 1.17 -7.33
N GLY A 39 10.28 0.45 -6.22
CA GLY A 39 10.45 0.95 -4.86
C GLY A 39 9.28 1.81 -4.38
N HIS A 40 8.09 1.68 -4.98
CA HIS A 40 6.91 2.45 -4.57
C HIS A 40 5.72 1.59 -4.17
N PRO A 41 4.89 2.07 -3.23
CA PRO A 41 3.79 1.29 -2.72
C PRO A 41 2.60 1.25 -3.68
N TYR A 42 2.01 0.07 -3.77
CA TYR A 42 0.72 -0.21 -4.39
C TYR A 42 -0.25 -0.66 -3.31
N VAL A 43 -1.48 -0.17 -3.36
CA VAL A 43 -2.57 -0.61 -2.48
C VAL A 43 -3.43 -1.62 -3.21
N ILE A 44 -3.79 -2.69 -2.52
CA ILE A 44 -4.65 -3.75 -3.05
C ILE A 44 -5.98 -3.66 -2.28
N PRO A 45 -7.09 -3.34 -2.96
CA PRO A 45 -8.40 -3.26 -2.33
C PRO A 45 -8.91 -4.64 -1.87
N PRO A 46 -9.90 -4.66 -0.96
CA PRO A 46 -10.66 -5.87 -0.68
C PRO A 46 -11.54 -6.28 -1.87
N GLU A 47 -11.93 -7.55 -1.91
CA GLU A 47 -12.79 -8.11 -2.97
C GLU A 47 -14.15 -7.42 -3.07
N SER A 48 -14.65 -6.88 -1.95
CA SER A 48 -15.90 -6.11 -1.90
C SER A 48 -15.83 -4.78 -2.66
N ILE A 49 -14.63 -4.26 -2.91
CA ILE A 49 -14.38 -3.02 -3.66
C ILE A 49 -13.91 -3.33 -5.08
N ASP A 50 -13.01 -4.29 -5.23
CA ASP A 50 -12.57 -4.79 -6.53
C ASP A 50 -12.41 -6.31 -6.44
N PRO A 51 -13.33 -7.09 -7.06
CA PRO A 51 -13.26 -8.54 -7.07
C PRO A 51 -11.97 -9.10 -7.67
N SER A 52 -11.32 -8.34 -8.55
CA SER A 52 -10.06 -8.75 -9.19
C SER A 52 -8.82 -8.36 -8.39
N ARG A 53 -8.98 -7.66 -7.25
CA ARG A 53 -7.93 -7.20 -6.33
C ARG A 53 -6.72 -6.60 -7.06
N GLN A 54 -6.96 -5.74 -8.05
CA GLN A 54 -5.88 -5.19 -8.86
C GLN A 54 -5.04 -4.21 -8.04
N PRO A 55 -3.70 -4.31 -8.07
CA PRO A 55 -2.83 -3.34 -7.41
C PRO A 55 -3.01 -1.93 -7.99
N ILE A 56 -3.31 -0.97 -7.11
CA ILE A 56 -3.54 0.42 -7.47
C ILE A 56 -2.30 1.22 -7.03
N PRO A 57 -1.67 2.01 -7.93
CA PRO A 57 -0.57 2.88 -7.54
C PRO A 57 -0.99 3.90 -6.47
N SER A 58 -0.06 4.28 -5.60
CA SER A 58 -0.29 5.35 -4.63
C SER A 58 -0.83 6.64 -5.27
N TYR A 59 -1.57 7.44 -4.51
CA TYR A 59 -2.27 8.63 -5.01
C TYR A 59 -1.36 9.61 -5.77
N HIS A 60 -0.16 9.88 -5.26
CA HIS A 60 0.81 10.78 -5.92
C HIS A 60 1.27 10.25 -7.29
N ARG A 61 1.29 8.93 -7.46
CA ARG A 61 1.64 8.25 -8.72
C ARG A 61 0.49 8.22 -9.71
N ARG A 62 -0.75 8.04 -9.25
CA ARG A 62 -1.94 8.18 -10.09
C ARG A 62 -2.11 9.59 -10.65
N LYS A 63 -1.66 10.61 -9.90
CA LYS A 63 -1.77 12.02 -10.32
C LYS A 63 -0.60 12.55 -11.14
N ARG A 64 0.55 11.87 -11.16
CA ARG A 64 1.62 12.24 -12.08
C ARG A 64 1.17 11.88 -13.49
N ARG A 65 0.73 12.88 -14.25
CA ARG A 65 0.63 12.75 -15.71
C ARG A 65 2.04 12.44 -16.23
N ALA A 66 2.15 11.47 -17.13
CA ALA A 66 3.38 11.28 -17.90
C ALA A 66 3.74 12.63 -18.55
N ALA A 67 4.97 13.07 -18.33
CA ALA A 67 5.53 14.24 -19.00
C ALA A 67 5.87 13.88 -20.45
#